data_AF-A0A318QK29-F1
#
_entry.id   AF-A0A318QK29-F1
#
_cell.length_a   1.000
_cell.length_b   1.000
_cell.length_c   1.000
_cell.angle_alpha   90.00
_cell.angle_beta   90.00
_cell.angle_gamma   90.00
#
_symmetry.space_group_name_H-M   'P 1'
#
loop_
_entity.id
_entity.type
_entity.pdbx_description
1 polymer ?
#
loop_
_entity_poly.entity_id
_entity_poly.type
_entity_poly.pdbx_seq_one_letter_code
_entity_poly.pdbx_strand_id
1 'polypeptide(L)'
;MRDWAKARRERTRHLIELGGLVQKAGLVDLTDDDRATMLGAFLDIAGQLREGNETTPADLKTRWRRAGLHAFDAEKEHAERKEQP
;
A
#
# COMPACT_ATOMS: atom_id res chain seq x y z
N MET A 1 -13.60 -29.54 1.82
CA MET A 1 -13.34 -29.05 0.44
C MET A 1 -13.80 -27.59 0.24
N ARG A 2 -14.99 -27.18 0.69
CA ARG A 2 -15.48 -25.78 0.53
C ARG A 2 -14.67 -24.74 1.32
N ASP A 3 -14.21 -25.09 2.53
CA ASP A 3 -13.47 -24.15 3.39
C ASP A 3 -12.08 -23.81 2.87
N TRP A 4 -11.35 -24.81 2.36
CA TRP A 4 -10.07 -24.60 1.69
C TRP A 4 -10.19 -23.67 0.48
N ALA A 5 -11.22 -23.88 -0.36
CA ALA A 5 -11.45 -23.04 -1.53
C ALA A 5 -11.81 -21.60 -1.13
N LYS A 6 -12.56 -21.42 -0.04
CA LYS A 6 -12.90 -20.10 0.52
C LYS A 6 -11.64 -19.39 1.06
N ALA A 7 -10.85 -20.06 1.89
CA ALA A 7 -9.61 -19.53 2.44
C ALA A 7 -8.60 -19.15 1.32
N ARG A 8 -8.52 -19.96 0.26
CA ARG A 8 -7.66 -19.63 -0.91
C ARG A 8 -8.11 -18.36 -1.61
N ARG A 9 -9.41 -18.19 -1.85
CA ARG A 9 -9.95 -16.96 -2.47
C ARG A 9 -9.69 -15.73 -1.61
N GLU A 10 -9.89 -15.84 -0.30
CA GLU A 10 -9.62 -14.75 0.65
C GLU A 10 -8.13 -14.37 0.64
N ARG A 11 -7.22 -15.35 0.66
CA ARG A 11 -5.77 -15.11 0.56
C ARG A 11 -5.39 -14.45 -0.77
N THR A 12 -5.90 -14.95 -1.89
CA THR A 12 -5.60 -14.38 -3.21
C THR A 12 -6.10 -12.94 -3.29
N ARG A 13 -7.33 -12.66 -2.85
CA ARG A 13 -7.88 -11.31 -2.81
C ARG A 13 -7.01 -10.38 -1.97
N HIS A 14 -6.64 -10.82 -0.76
CA HIS A 14 -5.80 -10.02 0.12
C HIS A 14 -4.43 -9.68 -0.50
N LEU A 15 -3.77 -10.65 -1.13
CA LEU A 15 -2.48 -10.41 -1.80
C LEU A 15 -2.61 -9.48 -3.01
N ILE A 16 -3.71 -9.56 -3.77
CA ILE A 16 -3.99 -8.65 -4.87
C ILE A 16 -4.22 -7.22 -4.35
N GLU A 17 -4.99 -7.07 -3.28
CA GLU A 17 -5.23 -5.77 -2.65
C GLU A 17 -3.91 -5.13 -2.18
N LEU A 18 -3.05 -5.91 -1.51
CA LEU A 18 -1.72 -5.43 -1.10
C LEU A 18 -0.83 -5.08 -2.30
N GLY A 19 -0.80 -5.90 -3.35
CA GLY A 19 -0.06 -5.60 -4.58
C GLY A 19 -0.56 -4.32 -5.26
N GLY A 20 -1.87 -4.07 -5.23
CA GLY A 20 -2.47 -2.84 -5.73
C GLY A 20 -1.98 -1.59 -4.99
N LEU A 21 -1.67 -1.67 -3.69
CA LEU A 21 -1.08 -0.56 -2.94
C LEU A 21 0.34 -0.24 -3.42
N VAL A 22 1.13 -1.27 -3.73
CA VAL A 22 2.50 -1.10 -4.26
C VAL A 22 2.47 -0.39 -5.62
N GLN A 23 1.55 -0.79 -6.50
CA GLN A 23 1.38 -0.14 -7.80
C GLN A 23 0.90 1.31 -7.66
N LYS A 24 -0.11 1.58 -6.82
CA LYS A 24 -0.65 2.94 -6.60
C LYS A 24 0.39 3.89 -6.00
N ALA A 25 1.30 3.38 -5.18
CA ALA A 25 2.41 4.16 -4.64
C ALA A 25 3.51 4.43 -5.69
N GLY A 26 3.38 3.94 -6.92
CA GLY A 26 4.37 4.08 -8.00
C GLY A 26 5.64 3.28 -7.77
N LEU A 27 5.69 2.41 -6.76
CA LEU A 27 6.92 1.73 -6.37
C LEU A 27 7.43 0.77 -7.45
N VAL A 28 6.53 0.13 -8.20
CA VAL A 28 6.93 -0.75 -9.32
C VAL A 28 7.74 0.04 -10.34
N ASP A 29 7.24 1.19 -10.78
CA ASP A 29 7.90 2.01 -11.80
C ASP A 29 9.17 2.69 -11.25
N LEU A 30 9.12 3.19 -10.02
CA LEU A 30 10.25 3.89 -9.37
C LEU A 30 11.42 2.96 -9.03
N THR A 31 11.16 1.66 -8.87
CA THR A 31 12.18 0.66 -8.51
C THR A 31 12.52 -0.30 -9.64
N ASP A 32 11.93 -0.13 -10.83
CA ASP A 32 12.06 -1.06 -11.97
C ASP A 32 11.71 -2.52 -11.59
N ASP A 33 10.65 -2.69 -10.78
CA ASP A 33 10.22 -3.97 -10.18
C ASP A 33 11.33 -4.70 -9.38
N ASP A 34 12.38 -4.00 -8.91
CA ASP A 34 13.41 -4.62 -8.09
C ASP A 34 12.89 -4.95 -6.68
N ARG A 35 12.57 -6.24 -6.49
CA ARG A 35 11.97 -6.74 -5.24
C ARG A 35 12.87 -6.59 -4.03
N ALA A 36 14.19 -6.61 -4.21
CA ALA A 36 15.12 -6.40 -3.10
C ALA A 36 15.04 -4.95 -2.59
N THR A 37 15.02 -3.98 -3.51
CA THR A 37 14.85 -2.55 -3.21
C THR A 37 13.50 -2.29 -2.53
N MET A 38 12.40 -2.84 -3.07
CA MET A 38 11.07 -2.70 -2.43
C MET A 38 11.04 -3.29 -1.02
N LEU A 39 11.64 -4.48 -0.83
CA LEU A 39 11.72 -5.10 0.50
C LEU A 39 12.55 -4.22 1.46
N GLY A 40 13.69 -3.68 1.02
CA GLY A 40 14.49 -2.74 1.79
C GLY A 40 13.70 -1.53 2.27
N ALA A 41 12.96 -0.88 1.36
CA ALA A 41 12.11 0.26 1.70
C ALA A 41 11.01 -0.10 2.72
N PHE A 42 10.39 -1.28 2.61
CA PHE A 42 9.41 -1.74 3.60
C PHE A 42 10.05 -2.06 4.96
N LEU A 43 11.28 -2.57 4.98
CA LEU A 43 12.03 -2.78 6.21
C LEU A 43 12.36 -1.44 6.90
N ASP A 44 12.71 -0.40 6.15
CA ASP A 44 12.93 0.94 6.70
C ASP A 44 11.66 1.52 7.35
N ILE A 45 10.49 1.34 6.70
CA ILE A 45 9.19 1.73 7.28
C ILE A 45 8.91 0.93 8.56
N ALA A 46 9.18 -0.37 8.54
CA ALA A 46 9.00 -1.22 9.71
C ALA A 46 9.94 -0.83 10.86
N GLY A 47 11.18 -0.44 10.55
CA GLY A 47 12.15 0.09 11.52
C GLY A 47 11.64 1.36 12.20
N GLN A 48 11.15 2.32 11.42
CA GLN A 48 10.56 3.58 11.96
C GLN A 48 9.41 3.31 12.95
N LEU A 49 8.58 2.29 12.71
CA LEU A 49 7.49 1.94 13.63
C LEU A 49 7.94 1.21 14.90
N ARG A 50 9.07 0.50 14.85
CA ARG A 50 9.58 -0.29 15.99
C ARG A 50 10.46 0.53 16.90
N GLU A 51 11.33 1.37 16.34
CA GLU A 51 12.45 1.93 17.07
C GLU A 51 12.12 3.22 17.83
N GLY A 52 10.91 3.78 17.69
CA GLY A 52 10.51 4.97 18.44
C GLY A 52 11.50 6.11 18.19
N ASN A 53 11.52 6.59 16.95
CA ASN A 53 12.24 7.79 16.53
C ASN A 53 11.64 9.06 17.16
N GLU A 54 12.16 10.24 16.81
CA GLU A 54 11.67 11.54 17.32
C GLU A 54 10.13 11.70 17.20
N THR A 55 9.52 11.02 16.23
CA THR A 55 8.08 10.94 16.04
C THR A 55 7.56 9.60 16.56
N THR A 56 6.46 9.62 17.33
CA THR A 56 5.91 8.36 17.85
C THR A 56 5.36 7.49 16.71
N PRO A 57 5.33 6.15 16.87
CA PRO A 57 4.69 5.26 15.89
C PRO A 57 3.22 5.59 15.64
N ALA A 58 2.51 6.17 16.62
CA ALA A 58 1.12 6.59 16.47
C ALA A 58 0.98 7.81 15.55
N ASP A 59 1.87 8.79 15.69
CA ASP A 59 1.90 9.99 14.86
C ASP A 59 2.30 9.65 13.41
N LEU A 60 3.30 8.78 13.23
CA LEU A 60 3.69 8.24 11.92
C LEU A 60 2.50 7.57 11.22
N LYS A 61 1.82 6.64 11.90
CA LYS A 61 0.62 5.98 11.38
C LYS A 61 -0.48 6.97 11.01
N THR A 62 -0.70 7.99 11.84
CA THR A 62 -1.72 9.03 11.60
C THR A 62 -1.38 9.84 10.34
N ARG A 63 -0.12 10.26 10.19
CA ARG A 63 0.37 10.98 9.02
C ARG A 63 0.24 10.13 7.75
N TRP A 64 0.73 8.89 7.76
CA TRP A 64 0.66 8.01 6.60
C TRP A 64 -0.78 7.66 6.21
N ARG A 65 -1.67 7.44 7.20
CA ARG A 65 -3.09 7.23 6.93
C ARG A 65 -3.70 8.41 6.17
N ARG A 66 -3.43 9.64 6.61
CA ARG A 66 -3.93 10.85 5.94
C ARG A 66 -3.40 10.96 4.51
N ALA A 67 -2.11 10.75 4.32
CA ALA A 67 -1.50 10.76 2.99
C ALA A 67 -2.12 9.70 2.06
N GLY A 68 -2.32 8.48 2.57
CA GLY A 68 -2.95 7.40 1.81
C GLY A 68 -4.39 7.72 1.40
N LEU A 69 -5.20 8.27 2.32
CA LEU A 69 -6.57 8.70 2.00
C LEU A 69 -6.61 9.75 0.89
N HIS A 70 -5.75 10.77 0.97
CA HIS A 70 -5.65 11.78 -0.10
C HIS A 70 -5.25 11.18 -1.45
N ALA A 71 -4.33 10.21 -1.47
CA ALA A 71 -3.95 9.53 -2.71
C ALA A 71 -5.12 8.76 -3.32
N PHE A 72 -5.92 8.06 -2.50
CA PHE A 72 -7.13 7.37 -2.96
C PHE A 72 -8.19 8.34 -3.50
N ASP A 73 -8.42 9.45 -2.81
CA ASP A 73 -9.40 10.46 -3.24
C ASP A 73 -8.99 11.08 -4.57
N ALA A 74 -7.71 11.45 -4.73
CA ALA A 74 -7.19 12.03 -5.97
C ALA A 74 -7.32 11.06 -7.16
N GLU A 75 -7.09 9.76 -6.95
CA GLU A 75 -7.29 8.73 -7.98
C GLU A 75 -8.76 8.57 -8.36
N LYS A 76 -9.68 8.61 -7.37
CA LYS A 76 -11.12 8.56 -7.61
C LYS A 76 -11.60 9.73 -8.45
N GLU A 77 -11.20 10.95 -8.09
CA GLU A 77 -11.54 12.14 -8.88
C GLU A 77 -10.96 12.06 -10.30
N HIS A 78 -9.74 11.54 -10.45
CA HIS A 78 -9.12 11.39 -11.77
C HIS A 78 -9.85 10.35 -12.63
N ALA A 79 -10.33 9.26 -12.03
CA ALA A 79 -11.18 8.28 -12.71
C ALA A 79 -12.52 8.91 -13.14
N GLU A 80 -13.16 9.66 -12.25
CA GLU A 80 -14.43 10.36 -12.53
C GLU A 80 -14.29 11.42 -13.63
N ARG A 81 -13.16 12.15 -13.67
CA ARG A 81 -12.86 13.10 -14.76
C ARG A 81 -12.63 12.44 -16.11
N LYS A 82 -12.07 11.22 -16.13
CA LYS A 82 -11.89 10.45 -17.38
C LYS A 82 -13.19 9.85 -17.92
N GLU A 83 -14.18 9.66 -17.05
CA GLU A 83 -15.48 9.07 -17.39
C GLU A 83 -16.51 10.12 -17.84
N GLN A 84 -16.21 11.41 -17.63
CA GLN A 84 -17.00 12.53 -18.15
C GLN A 84 -16.45 12.97 -19.53
N PRO A 85 -17.26 12.93 -20.61
CA PRO A 85 -16.83 13.26 -21.97
C PRO A 85 -16.55 14.74 -22.20
#